data_AF-A0A0C3Q054-F1
#
_entry.id   AF-A0A0C3Q054-F1
#
_cell.length_a   1.000
_cell.length_b   1.000
_cell.length_c   1.000
_cell.angle_alpha   90.00
_cell.angle_beta   90.00
_cell.angle_gamma   90.00
#
_symmetry.space_group_name_H-M   'P 1'
#
loop_
_entity.id
_entity.type
_entity.pdbx_description
1 polymer ?
#
loop_
_entity_poly.entity_id
_entity_poly.type
_entity_poly.pdbx_seq_one_letter_code
_entity_poly.pdbx_strand_id
1 'polypeptide(L)' 'TDVGARGLDMDGVGMVINWDLPRNPKEDATGGGNDIITTAEETYIHRVGRTARMGRGGVAISFVT' A
#
# COMPACT_ATOMS: atom_id res chain seq x y z
N THR A 1 5.06 9.32 -0.74
CA THR A 1 4.90 9.66 -2.17
C THR A 1 4.70 8.39 -2.95
N ASP A 2 3.50 8.22 -3.51
CA ASP A 2 3.06 6.99 -4.18
C ASP A 2 3.14 7.14 -5.70
N VAL A 3 4.36 7.29 -6.22
CA VAL A 3 4.60 7.35 -7.68
C VAL A 3 4.54 5.94 -8.30
N GLY A 4 4.70 4.90 -7.48
CA GLY A 4 4.70 3.50 -7.91
C GLY A 4 3.31 2.89 -8.06
N ALA A 5 2.26 3.40 -7.41
CA ALA A 5 0.91 2.84 -7.56
C ALA A 5 0.14 3.34 -8.78
N ARG A 6 0.55 4.47 -9.38
CA ARG A 6 -0.14 5.10 -10.51
C ARG A 6 0.80 5.29 -11.70
N GLY A 7 0.70 4.39 -12.68
CA GLY A 7 1.32 4.55 -14.01
C GLY A 7 2.52 3.65 -14.33
N LEU A 8 3.04 2.88 -13.37
CA LEU A 8 4.05 1.86 -13.61
C LEU A 8 3.46 0.49 -13.32
N ASP A 9 3.13 -0.25 -14.38
CA ASP A 9 2.79 -1.66 -14.27
C ASP A 9 4.10 -2.44 -14.09
N MET A 10 4.32 -2.95 -12.88
CA MET A 10 5.52 -3.73 -12.54
C MET A 10 5.11 -5.19 -12.39
N ASP A 11 5.46 -5.99 -13.39
CA ASP A 11 5.26 -7.43 -13.36
C ASP A 11 6.16 -8.06 -12.28
N GLY A 12 5.54 -8.75 -11.33
CA GLY A 12 6.24 -9.67 -10.43
C GLY A 12 7.13 -8.99 -9.37
N VAL A 13 6.58 -8.07 -8.58
CA VAL A 13 7.29 -7.53 -7.41
C VAL A 13 7.59 -8.67 -6.42
N GLY A 14 8.87 -8.97 -6.19
CA GLY A 14 9.27 -10.04 -5.25
C GLY A 14 9.15 -9.65 -3.78
N MET A 15 9.23 -8.35 -3.47
CA MET A 15 9.17 -7.83 -2.11
C MET A 15 8.55 -6.44 -2.03
N VAL A 16 7.71 -6.21 -1.02
CA VAL A 16 7.13 -4.91 -0.65
C VAL A 16 7.65 -4.51 0.73
N ILE A 17 8.10 -3.27 0.88
CA ILE A 17 8.53 -2.70 2.16
C ILE A 17 7.64 -1.50 2.49
N ASN A 18 6.84 -1.62 3.54
CA ASN A 18 6.07 -0.51 4.11
C ASN A 18 6.91 0.18 5.18
N TRP A 19 7.42 1.37 4.86
CA TRP A 19 8.15 2.20 5.82
C TRP A 19 7.23 2.71 6.94
N ASP A 20 5.99 3.03 6.59
CA ASP A 20 4.92 3.37 7.50
C ASP A 20 3.67 2.55 7.20
N LEU A 21 2.92 2.20 8.25
CA LEU A 21 1.58 1.64 8.06
C LEU A 21 0.64 2.74 7.57
N PRO A 22 -0.29 2.42 6.65
CA PRO A 22 -1.39 3.31 6.32
C PRO A 22 -2.11 3.71 7.61
N ARG A 23 -2.32 5.01 7.81
CA ARG A 23 -3.11 5.55 8.92
C ARG A 23 -4.52 5.83 8.39
N ASN A 24 -5.53 5.82 9.25
CA ASN A 24 -6.87 6.09 8.78
C ASN A 24 -6.92 7.49 8.17
N PRO A 25 -7.61 7.69 7.03
CA PRO A 25 -7.71 9.00 6.40
C PRO A 25 -8.46 10.05 7.22
N LYS A 26 -8.97 9.69 8.41
CA LYS A 26 -9.67 10.60 9.33
C LYS A 26 -8.75 11.25 10.37
N GLU A 27 -7.51 10.81 10.50
CA GLU A 27 -6.64 11.15 11.65
C GLU A 27 -5.42 12.01 11.29
N ASP A 28 -5.11 12.22 10.02
CA ASP A 28 -4.09 13.16 9.55
C ASP A 28 -4.70 14.54 9.23
N ALA A 29 -4.55 15.47 10.18
CA ALA A 29 -5.07 16.84 10.17
C ALA A 29 -4.45 17.79 9.12
N THR A 30 -4.01 17.30 7.96
CA THR A 30 -3.49 18.13 6.86
C THR A 30 -4.01 17.64 5.51
N GLY A 31 -5.24 18.01 5.20
CA GLY A 31 -5.66 18.22 3.81
C GLY A 31 -6.41 17.09 3.12
N GLY A 32 -7.74 17.15 3.20
CA GLY A 32 -8.61 17.13 2.03
C GLY A 32 -8.48 15.97 1.05
N GLY A 33 -8.84 14.76 1.48
CA GLY A 33 -9.14 13.65 0.58
C GLY A 33 -10.53 13.10 0.87
N ASN A 34 -11.50 13.44 0.04
CA ASN A 34 -12.88 12.97 0.05
C ASN A 34 -13.05 11.55 -0.52
N ASP A 35 -11.99 10.73 -0.52
CA ASP A 35 -12.06 9.34 -0.92
C ASP A 35 -12.70 8.53 0.21
N ILE A 36 -14.04 8.56 0.23
CA ILE A 36 -14.93 7.77 1.10
C ILE A 36 -14.70 6.24 0.96
N ILE A 37 -13.82 5.80 0.06
CA ILE A 37 -13.79 4.44 -0.47
C ILE A 37 -12.61 3.60 0.03
N THR A 38 -11.53 4.15 0.60
CA THR A 38 -10.35 3.32 0.95
C THR A 38 -9.89 3.51 2.39
N THR A 39 -10.08 2.46 3.20
CA THR A 39 -9.62 2.41 4.59
C THR A 39 -8.10 2.15 4.68
N ALA A 40 -7.51 2.31 5.87
CA ALA A 40 -6.10 2.01 6.11
C ALA A 40 -5.76 0.54 5.80
N GLU A 41 -6.66 -0.37 6.17
CA GLU A 41 -6.59 -1.80 5.88
C GLU A 41 -6.66 -2.10 4.38
N GLU A 42 -7.56 -1.45 3.64
CA GLU A 42 -7.69 -1.65 2.20
C GLU A 42 -6.46 -1.13 1.45
N THR A 43 -5.93 0.03 1.88
CA THR A 43 -4.65 0.56 1.40
C THR A 43 -3.51 -0.42 1.66
N TYR A 44 -3.46 -1.02 2.84
CA TYR A 44 -2.46 -2.03 3.18
C TYR A 44 -2.56 -3.24 2.26
N ILE A 45 -3.77 -3.77 2.04
CA ILE A 45 -4.04 -4.90 1.15
C ILE A 45 -3.59 -4.58 -0.28
N HIS A 46 -3.89 -3.38 -0.79
CA HIS A 46 -3.47 -2.96 -2.12
C HIS A 46 -1.95 -2.83 -2.26
N ARG A 47 -1.23 -2.40 -1.21
CA ARG A 47 0.24 -2.33 -1.19
C ARG A 47 0.85 -3.73 -1.23
N VAL A 48 0.46 -4.62 -0.32
CA VAL A 48 1.02 -5.97 -0.25
C VAL A 48 0.60 -6.85 -1.43
N GLY A 49 -0.58 -6.57 -2.02
CA GLY A 49 -1.06 -7.21 -3.25
C GLY A 49 -0.26 -6.89 -4.52
N ARG A 50 0.83 -6.11 -4.41
CA ARG A 50 1.83 -5.95 -5.49
C ARG A 50 2.77 -7.16 -5.58
N THR A 51 2.98 -7.88 -4.49
CA THR A 51 3.76 -9.13 -4.48
C THR A 51 2.86 -10.37 -4.53
N ALA A 52 3.47 -11.56 -4.55
CA ALA A 52 2.81 -12.86 -4.50
C ALA A 52 1.72 -13.10 -5.58
N ARG A 53 1.90 -12.56 -6.79
CA ARG A 53 0.96 -12.73 -7.92
C ARG A 53 1.24 -14.02 -8.71
N MET A 54 0.22 -14.56 -9.36
CA MET A 54 0.32 -15.70 -10.31
C MET A 54 0.93 -16.97 -9.68
N GLY A 55 0.59 -17.26 -8.42
CA GLY A 55 1.04 -18.47 -7.72
C GLY A 55 2.52 -18.43 -7.28
N ARG A 56 3.22 -17.32 -7.49
CA ARG A 56 4.57 -17.09 -6.94
C ARG A 56 4.47 -16.59 -5.51
N GLY A 57 5.42 -16.97 -4.67
CA GLY A 57 5.58 -16.39 -3.34
C GLY A 57 5.99 -14.92 -3.39
N GLY A 58 5.83 -14.21 -2.27
CA GLY A 58 6.17 -12.80 -2.13
C GLY A 58 6.40 -12.44 -0.68
N VAL A 59 7.22 -11.41 -0.44
CA VAL A 59 7.55 -10.95 0.92
C VAL A 59 7.00 -9.54 1.13
N ALA A 60 6.32 -9.32 2.25
CA ALA A 60 5.91 -7.98 2.68
C ALA A 60 6.48 -7.71 4.07
N ILE A 61 7.26 -6.64 4.21
CA ILE A 61 7.86 -6.20 5.47
C ILE A 61 7.23 -4.86 5.83
N SER A 62 6.73 -4.72 7.06
CA SER A 62 6.17 -3.47 7.56
C SER A 62 6.91 -3.05 8.82
N PHE A 63 7.35 -1.79 8.84
CA PHE A 63 7.88 -1.19 10.05
C PHE A 63 6.72 -0.66 10.90
N VAL A 64 6.71 -1.03 12.17
CA VAL A 64 5.73 -0.62 13.17
C VAL A 64 6.47 -0.04 14.37
N THR A 65 5.90 1.00 14.96
CA THR A 65 6.41 1.69 16.15
C THR A 65 5.35 1.67 17.23
#